data_AF-A0A931VZU7-F1
#
_entry.id   AF-A0A931VZU7-F1
#
_cell.length_a   1.000
_cell.length_b   1.000
_cell.length_c   1.000
_cell.angle_alpha   90.00
_cell.angle_beta   90.00
_cell.angle_gamma   90.00
#
_symmetry.space_group_name_H-M   'P 1'
#
loop_
_entity.id
_entity.type
_entity.pdbx_description
1 polymer ?
#
loop_
_entity_poly.entity_id
_entity_poly.type
_entity_poly.pdbx_seq_one_letter_code
_entity_poly.pdbx_strand_id
1 'polypeptide(L)'
;MNVKEFSITALALAAIAAVSVLAYRHVTRPRQDLCQVCQRSLHHGVNYRLEMADGTSETACCPRCGMHHQVERPEAVTRAWATDLPTGEFIPADSAFYIEGGDVEYCTMHGGRVQREPQGVAVRAFDRCLPTLVAFRTQAEAESYQVKHGGRILKYAEAVESVKNR
;
A
#
# COMPACT_ATOMS: atom_id res chain seq x y z
N MET A 1 41.82 37.89 4.34
CA MET A 1 41.42 36.60 4.94
C MET A 1 42.56 35.63 4.71
N ASN A 2 43.16 35.10 5.77
CA ASN A 2 44.30 34.20 5.64
C ASN A 2 43.85 32.86 5.05
N VAL A 3 44.73 32.15 4.34
CA VAL A 3 44.42 30.83 3.74
C VAL A 3 43.83 29.87 4.77
N LYS A 4 44.30 29.93 6.03
CA LYS A 4 43.73 29.15 7.15
C LYS A 4 42.27 29.52 7.47
N GLU A 5 41.94 30.81 7.50
CA GLU A 5 40.58 31.27 7.79
C GLU A 5 39.63 30.86 6.66
N PHE A 6 40.04 31.05 5.40
CA PHE A 6 39.26 30.63 4.23
C PHE A 6 38.99 29.12 4.23
N SER A 7 39.99 28.30 4.54
CA SER A 7 39.83 26.85 4.65
C SER A 7 38.86 26.46 5.77
N ILE A 8 38.93 27.12 6.94
CA ILE A 8 38.01 26.85 8.06
C ILE A 8 36.57 27.22 7.68
N THR A 9 36.35 28.39 7.07
CA THR A 9 35.01 28.81 6.67
C THR A 9 34.42 27.90 5.60
N ALA A 10 35.22 27.50 4.59
CA ALA A 10 34.79 26.58 3.56
C ALA A 10 34.43 25.20 4.13
N LEU A 11 35.21 24.68 5.08
CA LEU A 11 34.95 23.40 5.72
C LEU A 11 33.69 23.44 6.59
N ALA A 12 33.46 24.55 7.31
CA ALA A 12 32.24 24.77 8.08
C ALA A 12 31.00 24.83 7.18
N LEU A 13 31.06 25.57 6.07
CA LEU A 13 29.95 25.64 5.10
C LEU A 13 29.67 24.28 4.45
N ALA A 14 30.70 23.53 4.09
CA ALA A 14 30.55 22.18 3.55
C ALA A 14 29.91 21.23 4.57
N ALA A 15 30.29 21.30 5.85
CA ALA A 15 29.67 20.52 6.92
C ALA A 15 28.19 20.88 7.10
N ILE A 16 27.85 22.18 7.13
CA ILE A 16 26.45 22.64 7.22
C ILE A 16 25.63 22.14 6.03
N ALA A 17 26.17 22.25 4.81
CA ALA A 17 25.50 21.75 3.61
C ALA A 17 25.29 20.23 3.67
N ALA A 18 26.30 19.47 4.08
CA ALA A 18 26.20 18.01 4.23
C ALA A 18 25.15 17.61 5.26
N VAL A 19 25.14 18.24 6.44
CA VAL A 19 24.14 17.99 7.49
C VAL A 19 22.74 18.36 7.00
N SER A 20 22.60 19.48 6.29
CA SER A 20 21.30 19.93 5.75
C SER A 20 20.75 18.96 4.71
N VAL A 21 21.61 18.44 3.82
CA VAL A 21 21.23 17.43 2.81
C VAL A 21 20.86 16.11 3.48
N LEU A 22 21.61 15.67 4.50
CA LEU A 22 21.31 14.47 5.26
C LEU A 22 20.00 14.59 6.04
N ALA A 23 19.77 15.72 6.71
CA ALA A 23 18.54 16.01 7.43
C ALA A 23 17.34 16.07 6.49
N TYR A 24 17.46 16.78 5.36
CA TYR A 24 16.43 16.83 4.33
C TYR A 24 16.07 15.43 3.85
N ARG A 25 17.07 14.63 3.45
CA ARG A 25 16.86 13.24 3.02
C ARG A 25 16.25 12.36 4.09
N HIS A 26 16.56 12.59 5.37
CA HIS A 26 16.00 11.81 6.46
C HIS A 26 14.53 12.16 6.73
N VAL A 27 14.19 13.46 6.72
CA VAL A 27 12.82 13.95 6.93
C VAL A 27 11.92 13.64 5.73
N THR A 28 12.45 13.65 4.51
CA THR A 28 11.70 13.33 3.29
C THR A 28 11.64 11.83 2.97
N ARG A 29 12.23 10.96 3.81
CA ARG A 29 11.99 9.52 3.65
C ARG A 29 10.50 9.27 3.88
N PRO A 30 9.80 8.57 2.97
CA PRO A 30 8.43 8.14 3.22
C PRO A 30 8.41 7.39 4.56
N ARG A 31 7.52 7.79 5.47
CA ARG A 31 7.26 7.02 6.69
C ARG A 31 6.88 5.62 6.24
N GLN A 32 7.72 4.64 6.55
CA GLN A 32 7.53 3.25 6.10
C GLN A 32 6.29 2.58 6.72
N ASP A 33 5.55 3.33 7.55
CA ASP A 33 4.33 2.89 8.21
C ASP A 33 3.06 3.48 7.57
N LEU A 34 3.17 4.38 6.58
CA LEU A 34 2.01 5.01 5.93
C LEU A 34 1.94 4.72 4.43
N CYS A 35 0.73 4.50 3.96
CA CYS A 35 0.36 4.34 2.56
C CYS A 35 0.69 5.62 1.79
N GLN A 36 1.51 5.49 0.74
CA GLN A 36 1.90 6.64 -0.10
C GLN A 36 0.73 7.16 -0.94
N VAL A 37 -0.34 6.38 -1.10
CA VAL A 37 -1.55 6.77 -1.87
C VAL A 37 -2.60 7.45 -0.99
N CYS A 38 -2.98 6.84 0.14
CA CYS A 38 -4.11 7.31 0.96
C CYS A 38 -3.73 7.73 2.38
N GLN A 39 -2.42 7.71 2.72
CA GLN A 39 -1.87 8.12 4.02
C GLN A 39 -2.39 7.33 5.24
N ARG A 40 -3.03 6.18 5.03
CA ARG A 40 -3.42 5.24 6.10
C ARG A 40 -2.25 4.35 6.51
N SER A 41 -2.30 3.80 7.72
CA SER A 41 -1.29 2.87 8.20
C SER A 41 -1.14 1.64 7.29
N LEU A 42 0.10 1.24 7.05
CA LEU A 42 0.44 0.02 6.33
C LEU A 42 0.26 -1.20 7.25
N HIS A 43 -0.29 -2.27 6.69
CA HIS A 43 -0.40 -3.56 7.37
C HIS A 43 0.39 -4.58 6.58
N HIS A 44 1.55 -4.99 7.12
CA HIS A 44 2.55 -5.76 6.37
C HIS A 44 2.01 -6.98 5.63
N GLY A 45 1.03 -7.70 6.18
CA GLY A 45 0.43 -8.88 5.54
C GLY A 45 -0.50 -8.61 4.34
N VAL A 46 -0.84 -7.35 4.05
CA VAL A 46 -1.76 -7.02 2.94
C VAL A 46 -1.29 -5.85 2.10
N ASN A 47 -0.08 -5.34 2.29
CA ASN A 47 0.37 -4.18 1.53
C ASN A 47 0.48 -4.51 0.02
N TYR A 48 0.51 -3.46 -0.80
CA TYR A 48 0.62 -3.58 -2.25
C TYR A 48 1.68 -2.61 -2.75
N ARG A 49 2.63 -3.10 -3.53
CA ARG A 49 3.74 -2.29 -4.04
C ARG A 49 3.57 -2.05 -5.53
N LEU A 50 3.80 -0.80 -5.93
CA LEU A 50 3.80 -0.34 -7.30
C LEU A 50 5.23 0.11 -7.62
N GLU A 51 5.77 -0.35 -8.74
CA GLU A 51 6.96 0.24 -9.34
C GLU A 51 6.51 1.23 -10.40
N MET A 52 7.07 2.43 -10.30
CA MET A 52 6.69 3.56 -11.11
C MET A 52 7.58 3.65 -12.35
N ALA A 53 7.12 4.35 -13.39
CA ALA A 53 7.86 4.53 -14.65
C ALA A 53 9.19 5.29 -14.47
N ASP A 54 9.30 6.11 -13.41
CA ASP A 54 10.53 6.83 -13.04
C ASP A 54 11.54 5.97 -12.23
N GLY A 55 11.22 4.69 -12.02
CA GLY A 55 12.03 3.74 -11.26
C GLY A 55 11.86 3.86 -9.74
N THR A 56 10.98 4.74 -9.25
CA THR A 56 10.62 4.79 -7.84
C THR A 56 9.62 3.67 -7.50
N SER A 57 9.41 3.44 -6.20
CA SER A 57 8.39 2.51 -5.72
C SER A 57 7.45 3.19 -4.75
N GLU A 58 6.15 2.93 -4.92
CA GLU A 58 5.10 3.38 -4.02
C GLU A 58 4.46 2.17 -3.33
N THR A 59 4.20 2.28 -2.04
CA THR A 59 3.52 1.25 -1.26
C THR A 59 2.14 1.74 -0.84
N ALA A 60 1.11 1.00 -1.23
CA ALA A 60 -0.25 1.16 -0.81
C ALA A 60 -0.60 0.22 0.37
N CYS A 61 -1.57 0.62 1.20
CA CYS A 61 -2.01 -0.16 2.37
C CYS A 61 -2.71 -1.47 2.03
N CYS A 62 -3.23 -1.62 0.80
CA CYS A 62 -3.89 -2.85 0.34
C CYS A 62 -3.91 -2.93 -1.20
N PRO A 63 -4.13 -4.15 -1.77
CA PRO A 63 -4.34 -4.33 -3.20
C PRO A 63 -5.41 -3.41 -3.76
N ARG A 64 -6.53 -3.19 -3.07
CA ARG A 64 -7.59 -2.32 -3.59
C ARG A 64 -7.11 -0.88 -3.76
N CYS A 65 -6.44 -0.33 -2.76
CA CYS A 65 -5.92 1.04 -2.81
C CYS A 65 -4.86 1.18 -3.92
N GLY A 66 -3.96 0.19 -4.03
CA GLY A 66 -2.92 0.17 -5.05
C GLY A 66 -3.49 0.03 -6.47
N MET A 67 -4.50 -0.83 -6.66
CA MET A 67 -5.17 -1.00 -7.95
C MET A 67 -5.99 0.23 -8.35
N HIS A 68 -6.68 0.91 -7.42
CA HIS A 68 -7.33 2.20 -7.73
C HIS A 68 -6.29 3.20 -8.24
N HIS A 69 -5.15 3.30 -7.56
CA HIS A 69 -4.08 4.19 -7.97
C HIS A 69 -3.50 3.85 -9.36
N GLN A 70 -3.32 2.56 -9.64
CA GLN A 70 -2.87 2.07 -10.93
C GLN A 70 -3.89 2.35 -12.05
N VAL A 71 -5.18 2.18 -11.77
CA VAL A 71 -6.26 2.48 -12.73
C VAL A 71 -6.37 3.98 -13.01
N GLU A 72 -6.17 4.81 -11.99
CA GLU A 72 -6.17 6.28 -12.11
C GLU A 72 -4.94 6.80 -12.86
N ARG A 73 -3.81 6.08 -12.83
CA ARG A 73 -2.53 6.47 -13.47
C ARG A 73 -1.85 5.30 -14.21
N PRO A 74 -2.47 4.76 -15.27
CA PRO A 74 -2.00 3.55 -15.94
C PRO A 74 -0.60 3.71 -16.58
N GLU A 75 -0.25 4.92 -17.03
CA GLU A 75 1.05 5.23 -17.62
C GLU A 75 2.17 5.37 -16.59
N ALA A 76 1.82 5.54 -15.32
CA ALA A 76 2.79 5.77 -14.24
C ALA A 76 3.29 4.48 -13.60
N VAL A 77 2.59 3.35 -13.78
CA VAL A 77 2.89 2.07 -13.12
C VAL A 77 3.42 1.06 -14.13
N THR A 78 4.62 0.53 -13.88
CA THR A 78 5.26 -0.47 -14.76
C THR A 78 5.05 -1.90 -14.27
N ARG A 79 5.11 -2.12 -12.95
CA ARG A 79 4.91 -3.43 -12.31
C ARG A 79 4.24 -3.27 -10.96
N ALA A 80 3.62 -4.35 -10.50
CA ALA A 80 2.99 -4.39 -9.20
C ALA A 80 3.21 -5.73 -8.48
N TRP A 81 3.25 -5.66 -7.15
CA TRP A 81 3.39 -6.80 -6.25
C TRP A 81 2.32 -6.75 -5.19
N ALA A 82 1.67 -7.88 -4.97
CA ALA A 82 0.79 -8.07 -3.84
C ALA A 82 1.53 -8.77 -2.71
N THR A 83 1.12 -8.56 -1.47
CA THR A 83 1.58 -9.40 -0.38
C THR A 83 0.75 -10.68 -0.31
N ASP A 84 1.44 -11.82 -0.33
CA ASP A 84 0.86 -13.12 -0.02
C ASP A 84 0.45 -13.17 1.45
N LEU A 85 -0.85 -13.23 1.73
CA LEU A 85 -1.39 -13.08 3.08
C LEU A 85 -0.81 -14.10 4.09
N PRO A 86 -0.64 -15.40 3.77
CA PRO A 86 -0.11 -16.38 4.73
C PRO A 86 1.35 -16.13 5.10
N THR A 87 2.20 -15.73 4.15
CA THR A 87 3.65 -15.64 4.34
C THR A 87 4.15 -14.23 4.61
N GLY A 88 3.41 -13.20 4.19
CA GLY A 88 3.84 -11.80 4.21
C GLY A 88 4.84 -11.46 3.09
N GLU A 89 5.17 -12.40 2.20
CA GLU A 89 6.09 -12.16 1.10
C GLU A 89 5.44 -11.41 -0.06
N PHE A 90 6.22 -10.61 -0.79
CA PHE A 90 5.75 -10.02 -2.04
C PHE A 90 5.75 -11.05 -3.17
N ILE A 91 4.61 -11.14 -3.86
CA ILE A 91 4.40 -11.96 -5.06
C ILE A 91 3.99 -11.07 -6.24
N PRO A 92 4.32 -11.44 -7.49
CA PRO A 92 3.88 -10.68 -8.66
C PRO A 92 2.36 -10.58 -8.70
N ALA A 93 1.84 -9.35 -8.82
CA ALA A 93 0.42 -9.09 -8.69
C ALA A 93 -0.43 -9.78 -9.78
N ASP A 94 0.13 -9.92 -10.98
CA ASP A 94 -0.50 -10.53 -12.15
C ASP A 94 -0.70 -12.05 -12.02
N SER A 95 0.19 -12.73 -11.30
CA SER A 95 0.14 -14.16 -11.04
C SER A 95 -0.65 -14.55 -9.77
N ALA A 96 -1.05 -13.58 -8.96
CA ALA A 96 -1.70 -13.82 -7.68
C ALA A 96 -3.20 -14.14 -7.81
N PHE A 97 -3.73 -14.84 -6.81
CA PHE A 97 -5.15 -15.05 -6.60
C PHE A 97 -5.66 -14.07 -5.55
N TYR A 98 -6.76 -13.38 -5.82
CA TYR A 98 -7.31 -12.38 -4.93
C TYR A 98 -8.62 -12.86 -4.33
N ILE A 99 -8.84 -12.56 -3.06
CA ILE A 99 -10.16 -12.66 -2.44
C ILE A 99 -10.73 -11.27 -2.30
N GLU A 100 -11.81 -11.02 -3.03
CA GLU A 100 -12.59 -9.80 -2.89
C GLU A 100 -13.77 -9.99 -1.95
N GLY A 101 -13.87 -9.08 -0.99
CA GLY A 101 -14.86 -9.14 0.07
C GLY A 101 -14.52 -10.22 1.09
N GLY A 102 -15.45 -10.41 2.01
CA GLY A 102 -15.30 -11.26 3.18
C GLY A 102 -15.68 -10.50 4.43
N ASP A 103 -15.47 -11.13 5.57
CA ASP A 103 -15.81 -10.59 6.89
C ASP A 103 -14.62 -9.98 7.64
N VAL A 104 -13.40 -10.07 7.07
CA VAL A 104 -12.18 -9.51 7.65
C VAL A 104 -11.85 -8.15 7.03
N GLU A 105 -11.69 -7.15 7.88
CA GLU A 105 -11.19 -5.82 7.54
C GLU A 105 -9.75 -5.66 8.05
N TYR A 106 -8.81 -5.40 7.13
CA TYR A 106 -7.39 -5.23 7.47
C TYR A 106 -7.00 -3.77 7.70
N CYS A 107 -7.85 -2.85 7.27
CA CYS A 107 -7.63 -1.43 7.50
C CYS A 107 -8.02 -1.08 8.94
N THR A 108 -7.03 -0.78 9.78
CA THR A 108 -7.21 -0.53 11.22
C THR A 108 -7.80 0.85 11.55
N MET A 109 -7.97 1.72 10.54
CA MET A 109 -8.50 3.08 10.73
C MET A 109 -9.99 3.11 11.07
N HIS A 110 -10.72 2.03 10.79
CA HIS A 110 -12.17 1.98 10.97
C HIS A 110 -12.60 0.64 11.58
N GLY A 111 -13.73 0.63 12.29
CA GLY A 111 -14.40 -0.61 12.68
C GLY A 111 -14.89 -1.42 11.46
N GLY A 112 -15.46 -2.60 11.72
CA GLY A 112 -16.02 -3.46 10.67
C GLY A 112 -16.97 -2.74 9.72
N ARG A 113 -17.19 -3.26 8.50
CA ARG A 113 -18.15 -2.68 7.55
C ARG A 113 -19.55 -2.52 8.14
N VAL A 114 -19.95 -3.49 8.97
CA VAL A 114 -21.22 -3.49 9.70
C VAL A 114 -20.91 -3.36 11.18
N GLN A 115 -21.48 -2.35 11.84
CA GLN A 115 -21.30 -2.10 13.27
C GLN A 115 -22.66 -2.05 13.94
N ARG A 116 -22.77 -2.70 15.11
CA ARG A 116 -23.95 -2.58 15.98
C ARG A 116 -23.74 -1.38 16.89
N GLU A 117 -24.63 -0.43 16.81
CA GLU A 117 -24.68 0.77 17.63
C GLU A 117 -25.89 0.70 18.57
N PRO A 118 -25.92 1.50 19.66
CA PRO A 118 -27.06 1.49 20.58
C PRO A 118 -28.40 1.79 19.89
N GLN A 119 -28.38 2.53 18.78
CA GLN A 119 -29.57 2.94 18.03
C GLN A 119 -29.86 2.05 16.80
N GLY A 120 -29.05 1.04 16.51
CA GLY A 120 -29.28 0.16 15.36
C GLY A 120 -28.02 -0.43 14.74
N VAL A 121 -28.03 -0.57 13.41
CA VAL A 121 -26.90 -1.11 12.65
C VAL A 121 -26.42 -0.06 11.66
N ALA A 122 -25.18 0.37 11.82
CA ALA A 122 -24.51 1.24 10.87
C ALA A 122 -23.77 0.38 9.83
N VAL A 123 -23.92 0.72 8.55
CA VAL A 123 -23.23 0.06 7.44
C VAL A 123 -22.41 1.07 6.68
N ARG A 124 -21.08 0.88 6.65
CA ARG A 124 -20.19 1.69 5.82
C ARG A 124 -20.42 1.34 4.35
N ALA A 125 -21.11 2.23 3.64
CA ALA A 125 -21.46 2.05 2.24
C ALA A 125 -20.26 2.17 1.30
N PHE A 126 -19.30 3.02 1.63
CA PHE A 126 -18.11 3.26 0.82
C PHE A 126 -16.87 3.45 1.69
N ASP A 127 -15.75 2.90 1.21
CA ASP A 127 -14.40 3.16 1.68
C ASP A 127 -13.41 2.73 0.58
N ARG A 128 -12.25 3.40 0.46
CA ARG A 128 -11.22 3.03 -0.53
C ARG A 128 -10.70 1.59 -0.34
N CYS A 129 -10.82 1.02 0.86
CA CYS A 129 -10.46 -0.37 1.16
C CYS A 129 -11.63 -1.34 0.99
N LEU A 130 -12.84 -0.87 0.64
CA LEU A 130 -14.02 -1.69 0.44
C LEU A 130 -14.35 -1.93 -1.05
N PRO A 131 -14.83 -3.14 -1.41
CA PRO A 131 -14.78 -4.36 -0.61
C PRO A 131 -13.35 -4.79 -0.31
N THR A 132 -13.08 -5.51 0.77
CA THR A 132 -11.70 -5.91 1.08
C THR A 132 -11.07 -6.70 -0.07
N LEU A 133 -9.75 -6.59 -0.23
CA LEU A 133 -9.02 -7.29 -1.29
C LEU A 133 -7.67 -7.74 -0.76
N VAL A 134 -7.48 -9.05 -0.70
CA VAL A 134 -6.24 -9.70 -0.23
C VAL A 134 -5.74 -10.69 -1.26
N ALA A 135 -4.44 -10.99 -1.24
CA ALA A 135 -3.80 -11.82 -2.25
C ALA A 135 -3.20 -13.10 -1.65
N PHE A 136 -3.14 -14.12 -2.50
CA PHE A 136 -2.59 -15.44 -2.21
C PHE A 136 -1.73 -15.89 -3.38
N ARG A 137 -0.65 -16.58 -3.05
CA ARG A 137 0.25 -17.21 -4.02
C ARG A 137 -0.44 -18.33 -4.77
N THR A 138 -1.23 -19.15 -4.07
CA THR A 138 -1.90 -20.30 -4.67
C THR A 138 -3.41 -20.22 -4.59
N GLN A 139 -4.08 -20.85 -5.56
CA GLN A 139 -5.54 -20.95 -5.58
C GLN A 139 -6.07 -21.72 -4.36
N ALA A 140 -5.37 -22.79 -3.94
CA ALA A 140 -5.80 -23.62 -2.81
C ALA A 140 -5.81 -22.84 -1.49
N GLU A 141 -4.86 -21.93 -1.29
CA GLU A 141 -4.84 -21.02 -0.13
C GLU A 141 -5.99 -20.02 -0.19
N ALA A 142 -6.26 -19.45 -1.37
CA ALA A 142 -7.39 -18.54 -1.57
C ALA A 142 -8.73 -19.24 -1.30
N GLU A 143 -8.92 -20.46 -1.80
CA GLU A 143 -10.11 -21.29 -1.54
C GLU A 143 -10.27 -21.60 -0.05
N SER A 144 -9.19 -21.99 0.62
CA SER A 144 -9.20 -22.26 2.06
C SER A 144 -9.57 -21.01 2.87
N TYR A 145 -9.05 -19.84 2.47
CA TYR A 145 -9.43 -18.57 3.07
C TYR A 145 -10.89 -18.22 2.81
N GLN A 146 -11.37 -18.40 1.57
CA GLN A 146 -12.74 -18.12 1.15
C GLN A 146 -13.76 -18.93 1.95
N VAL A 147 -13.49 -20.22 2.19
CA VAL A 147 -14.38 -21.08 2.99
C VAL A 147 -14.55 -20.52 4.42
N LYS A 148 -13.49 -19.92 4.97
CA LYS A 148 -13.49 -19.41 6.35
C LYS A 148 -14.05 -17.99 6.47
N HIS A 149 -13.75 -17.13 5.51
CA HIS A 149 -13.99 -15.68 5.60
C HIS A 149 -14.96 -15.14 4.54
N GLY A 150 -15.44 -16.00 3.64
CA GLY A 150 -16.29 -15.62 2.52
C GLY A 150 -15.53 -14.86 1.43
N GLY A 151 -16.28 -14.07 0.66
CA GLY A 151 -15.76 -13.34 -0.50
C GLY A 151 -15.77 -14.16 -1.79
N ARG A 152 -15.23 -13.58 -2.85
CA ARG A 152 -15.09 -14.22 -4.17
C ARG A 152 -13.63 -14.26 -4.59
N ILE A 153 -13.21 -15.40 -5.14
CA ILE A 153 -11.88 -15.55 -5.75
C ILE A 153 -11.86 -14.84 -7.10
N LEU A 154 -10.81 -14.07 -7.34
CA LEU A 154 -10.54 -13.33 -8.57
C LEU A 154 -9.12 -13.55 -9.03
N LYS A 155 -8.91 -13.59 -10.34
CA LYS A 155 -7.60 -13.35 -10.94
C LYS A 155 -7.32 -11.86 -11.00
N TYR A 156 -6.06 -11.51 -11.25
CA TYR A 156 -5.63 -10.11 -11.31
C TYR A 156 -6.49 -9.21 -12.20
N ALA A 157 -6.77 -9.63 -13.44
CA ALA A 157 -7.57 -8.85 -14.38
C ALA A 157 -8.99 -8.59 -13.85
N GLU A 158 -9.61 -9.57 -13.20
CA GLU A 158 -10.95 -9.45 -12.62
C GLU A 158 -10.94 -8.54 -11.38
N ALA A 159 -9.87 -8.58 -10.59
CA ALA A 159 -9.68 -7.70 -9.44
C ALA A 159 -9.51 -6.23 -9.86
N VAL A 160 -8.67 -5.98 -10.87
CA VAL A 160 -8.50 -4.63 -11.46
C VAL A 160 -9.79 -4.13 -12.10
N GLU A 161 -10.54 -4.99 -12.78
CA GLU A 161 -11.84 -4.61 -13.37
C GLU A 161 -12.88 -4.29 -12.29
N SER A 162 -12.89 -5.04 -11.18
CA SER A 162 -13.78 -4.75 -10.05
C SER A 162 -13.54 -3.36 -9.44
N VAL A 163 -12.29 -2.92 -9.42
CA VAL A 163 -11.88 -1.61 -8.92
C VAL A 163 -12.41 -0.47 -9.78
N LYS A 164 -12.54 -0.64 -11.10
CA LYS A 164 -13.09 0.39 -12.00
C LYS A 164 -14.60 0.61 -11.84
N ASN A 165 -15.32 -0.43 -11.41
CA ASN A 165 -16.78 -0.44 -11.34
C ASN A 165 -17.32 0.09 -9.99
N ARG A 166 -16.49 0.76 -9.20
CA ARG A 166 -16.78 1.26 -7.84
C ARG A 166 -16.21 2.67 -7.65
#